data_AF-X8AM33-F1
#
_entry.id   AF-X8AM33-F1
#
_cell.length_a   1.000
_cell.length_b   1.000
_cell.length_c   1.000
_cell.angle_alpha   90.00
_cell.angle_beta   90.00
_cell.angle_gamma   90.00
#
_symmetry.space_group_name_H-M   'P 1'
#
loop_
_entity.id
_entity.type
_entity.pdbx_description
1 polymer ?
#
loop_
_entity_poly.entity_id
_entity_poly.type
_entity_poly.pdbx_seq_one_letter_code
_entity_poly.pdbx_strand_id
1 'polypeptide(L)'
;MPTVTIYVGLDDWDACAKALGGTSNTLAAGFAAKLGQRMGRRRAGDGAVTLQLPISDRTEGDTRANAVSSARVSVDPERVTTDLRDTRAAIKQALRTLRETPEESLQLLPLAPFTPKRVWKRMSDAMSADPDLSVFCSNLGDLSSVVNRPMAPMPSAA
;
A
#
# COMPACT_ATOMS: atom_id res chain seq x y z
N MET A 1 -17.90 5.20 -2.92
CA MET A 1 -16.68 5.95 -2.55
C MET A 1 -16.22 6.74 -3.77
N PRO A 2 -15.69 7.95 -3.62
CA PRO A 2 -15.10 8.67 -4.74
C PRO A 2 -13.86 7.90 -5.22
N THR A 3 -13.78 7.69 -6.54
CA THR A 3 -12.67 6.97 -7.18
C THR A 3 -12.11 7.85 -8.29
N VAL A 4 -10.79 7.88 -8.42
CA VAL A 4 -10.08 8.59 -9.47
C VAL A 4 -9.09 7.62 -10.13
N THR A 5 -9.06 7.61 -11.46
CA THR A 5 -8.13 6.80 -12.25
C THR A 5 -7.22 7.75 -13.03
N ILE A 6 -5.92 7.47 -13.02
CA ILE A 6 -4.89 8.26 -13.71
C ILE A 6 -4.09 7.31 -14.60
N TYR A 7 -3.88 7.71 -15.84
CA TYR A 7 -3.01 7.01 -16.79
C TYR A 7 -1.74 7.83 -17.00
N VAL A 8 -0.58 7.17 -16.92
CA VAL A 8 0.73 7.79 -17.12
C VAL A 8 1.53 6.88 -18.04
N GLY A 9 2.29 7.46 -18.98
CA GLY A 9 3.21 6.71 -19.82
C GLY A 9 4.28 6.02 -18.96
N LEU A 10 4.55 4.75 -19.23
CA LEU A 10 5.51 3.98 -18.43
C LEU A 10 6.93 4.55 -18.52
N ASP A 11 7.35 4.96 -19.72
CA ASP A 11 8.66 5.58 -19.94
C ASP A 11 8.81 6.89 -19.15
N ASP A 12 7.77 7.73 -19.13
CA ASP A 12 7.77 8.98 -18.35
C ASP A 12 7.82 8.71 -16.85
N TRP A 13 7.08 7.70 -16.40
CA TRP A 13 7.06 7.28 -15.00
C TRP A 13 8.44 6.78 -14.54
N ASP A 14 9.07 5.92 -15.32
CA ASP A 14 10.38 5.36 -14.99
C ASP A 14 11.49 6.40 -15.12
N ALA A 15 11.41 7.30 -16.11
CA ALA A 15 12.33 8.43 -16.24
C ALA A 15 12.23 9.36 -15.01
N CYS A 16 11.01 9.68 -14.57
CA CYS A 16 10.77 10.48 -13.36
C CYS A 16 11.31 9.79 -12.10
N ALA A 17 11.00 8.50 -11.92
CA ALA A 17 11.48 7.73 -10.79
C ALA A 17 13.01 7.73 -10.73
N LYS A 18 13.68 7.57 -11.88
CA LYS A 18 15.15 7.58 -11.98
C LYS A 18 15.73 8.97 -11.71
N ALA A 19 15.12 10.03 -12.25
CA ALA A 19 15.54 11.41 -12.02
C ALA A 19 15.51 11.78 -10.53
N LEU A 20 14.53 11.26 -9.79
CA LEU A 20 14.38 11.47 -8.34
C LEU A 20 15.21 10.48 -7.49
N GLY A 21 16.03 9.61 -8.08
CA GLY A 21 16.86 8.64 -7.36
C GLY A 21 16.12 7.42 -6.81
N GLY A 22 14.88 7.19 -7.27
CA GLY A 22 13.99 6.12 -6.84
C GLY A 22 13.92 4.92 -7.79
N THR A 23 12.82 4.18 -7.66
CA THR A 23 12.32 3.14 -8.58
C THR A 23 10.83 3.39 -8.79
N SER A 24 10.20 2.74 -9.77
CA SER A 24 8.74 2.83 -9.99
C SER A 24 7.93 2.64 -8.70
N ASN A 25 8.26 1.62 -7.89
CA ASN A 25 7.60 1.39 -6.60
C ASN A 25 7.83 2.52 -5.59
N THR A 26 9.04 3.10 -5.57
CA THR A 26 9.36 4.22 -4.68
C THR A 26 8.61 5.48 -5.10
N LEU A 27 8.48 5.73 -6.42
CA LEU A 27 7.71 6.83 -6.95
C LEU A 27 6.21 6.68 -6.62
N ALA A 28 5.66 5.47 -6.72
CA ALA A 28 4.27 5.19 -6.31
C ALA A 28 4.04 5.51 -4.82
N ALA A 29 4.97 5.10 -3.95
CA ALA A 29 4.91 5.43 -2.53
C ALA A 29 5.02 6.95 -2.30
N GLY A 30 5.95 7.63 -2.98
CA GLY A 30 6.09 9.08 -2.90
C GLY A 30 4.83 9.83 -3.37
N PHE A 31 4.23 9.38 -4.48
CA PHE A 31 2.96 9.90 -4.98
C PHE A 31 1.83 9.72 -3.96
N ALA A 32 1.69 8.53 -3.38
CA ALA A 32 0.69 8.25 -2.35
C ALA A 32 0.89 9.12 -1.10
N ALA A 33 2.15 9.34 -0.68
CA ALA A 33 2.46 10.24 0.43
C ALA A 33 2.07 11.70 0.11
N LYS A 34 2.38 12.19 -1.10
CA LYS A 34 2.01 13.55 -1.51
C LYS A 34 0.50 13.73 -1.62
N LEU A 35 -0.21 12.72 -2.12
CA LEU A 35 -1.66 12.72 -2.15
C LEU A 35 -2.23 12.69 -0.73
N GLY A 36 -1.71 11.83 0.14
CA GLY A 36 -2.08 11.77 1.56
C GLY A 36 -1.94 13.12 2.25
N GLN A 37 -0.83 13.82 2.01
CA GLN A 37 -0.62 15.19 2.49
C GLN A 37 -1.75 16.13 2.06
N ARG A 38 -2.10 16.15 0.76
CA ARG A 38 -3.19 17.00 0.22
C ARG A 38 -4.56 16.61 0.76
N MET A 39 -4.73 15.36 1.18
CA MET A 39 -5.94 14.83 1.80
C MET A 39 -5.96 15.00 3.33
N GLY A 40 -5.00 15.74 3.92
CA GLY A 40 -4.95 16.00 5.36
C GLY A 40 -4.45 14.84 6.21
N ARG A 41 -3.73 13.88 5.63
CA ARG A 41 -3.22 12.67 6.30
C ARG A 41 -1.80 12.85 6.89
N ARG A 42 -1.41 14.09 7.20
CA ARG A 42 -0.12 14.34 7.87
C ARG A 42 -0.25 13.99 9.34
N ARG A 43 0.73 13.26 9.88
CA ARG A 43 0.85 13.01 11.31
C ARG A 43 1.11 14.34 12.03
N ALA A 44 0.40 14.57 13.13
CA ALA A 44 0.49 15.84 13.85
C ALA A 44 1.86 16.11 14.49
N GLY A 45 2.61 15.06 14.86
CA GLY A 45 3.88 15.18 15.59
C GLY A 45 5.08 15.61 14.72
N ASP A 46 5.26 14.98 13.56
CA ASP A 46 6.43 15.17 12.69
C ASP A 46 6.07 15.65 11.28
N GLY A 47 4.78 15.78 10.96
CA GLY A 47 4.30 16.19 9.64
C GLY A 47 4.51 15.16 8.53
N ALA A 48 4.99 13.95 8.86
CA ALA A 48 5.18 12.87 7.91
C ALA A 48 3.84 12.22 7.53
N VAL A 49 3.83 11.48 6.42
CA VAL A 49 2.69 10.64 6.04
C VAL A 49 3.08 9.19 6.26
N THR A 50 2.25 8.47 7.02
CA THR A 50 2.42 7.02 7.22
C THR A 50 1.82 6.27 6.04
N LEU A 51 2.65 5.48 5.35
CA LEU A 51 2.19 4.54 4.34
C LEU A 51 2.11 3.13 4.93
N GLN A 52 1.06 2.40 4.57
CA GLN A 52 0.99 0.95 4.72
C GLN A 52 1.17 0.31 3.35
N LEU A 53 2.26 -0.44 3.19
CA LEU A 53 2.63 -1.12 1.96
C LEU A 53 2.37 -2.62 2.12
N PRO A 54 1.28 -3.16 1.54
CA PRO A 54 1.03 -4.60 1.55
C PRO A 54 2.08 -5.31 0.67
N ILE A 55 2.63 -6.40 1.20
CA ILE A 55 3.63 -7.25 0.57
C ILE A 55 3.13 -8.68 0.59
N SER A 56 3.28 -9.37 -0.53
CA SER A 56 2.96 -10.79 -0.60
C SER A 56 4.03 -11.61 0.14
N ASP A 57 3.59 -12.38 1.13
CA ASP A 57 4.44 -13.37 1.81
C ASP A 57 4.31 -14.76 1.19
N ARG A 58 3.58 -14.87 0.08
CA ARG A 58 3.42 -16.13 -0.64
C ARG A 58 4.76 -16.66 -1.10
N THR A 59 5.00 -17.92 -0.80
CA THR A 59 6.05 -18.74 -1.41
C THR A 59 5.46 -19.60 -2.52
N GLU A 60 6.31 -20.26 -3.29
CA GLU A 60 5.86 -21.22 -4.29
C GLU A 60 4.99 -22.31 -3.63
N GLY A 61 3.83 -22.58 -4.23
CA GLY A 61 2.85 -23.53 -3.70
C GLY A 61 1.95 -23.00 -2.56
N ASP A 62 2.08 -21.75 -2.12
CA ASP A 62 1.20 -21.18 -1.09
C ASP A 62 -0.22 -20.92 -1.63
N THR A 63 -1.20 -21.65 -1.08
CA THR A 63 -2.62 -21.59 -1.46
C THR A 63 -3.48 -20.76 -0.50
N ARG A 64 -2.87 -20.10 0.50
CA ARG A 64 -3.62 -19.27 1.45
C ARG A 64 -4.34 -18.13 0.72
N ALA A 65 -5.62 -17.97 1.06
CA ALA A 65 -6.47 -16.90 0.50
C ALA A 65 -5.88 -15.51 0.78
N ASN A 66 -5.38 -15.29 1.99
CA ASN A 66 -4.65 -14.08 2.37
C ASN A 66 -3.27 -14.44 2.93
N ALA A 67 -2.24 -13.98 2.24
CA ALA A 67 -0.82 -14.13 2.61
C ALA A 67 -0.12 -12.79 2.32
N VAL A 68 -0.62 -11.75 2.99
CA VAL A 68 -0.15 -10.38 2.87
C VAL A 68 0.22 -9.85 4.24
N SER A 69 1.47 -9.43 4.39
CA SER A 69 1.93 -8.58 5.49
C SER A 69 1.95 -7.12 5.04
N SER A 70 1.94 -6.19 5.99
CA SER A 70 1.96 -4.76 5.68
C SER A 70 3.16 -4.09 6.33
N ALA A 71 4.04 -3.48 5.53
CA ALA A 71 5.12 -2.66 6.06
C ALA A 71 4.60 -1.24 6.32
N ARG A 72 4.87 -0.71 7.52
CA ARG A 72 4.57 0.68 7.87
C ARG A 72 5.80 1.55 7.58
N VAL A 73 5.64 2.58 6.75
CA VAL A 73 6.73 3.46 6.31
C VAL A 73 6.38 4.91 6.61
N SER A 74 7.26 5.63 7.30
CA SER A 74 7.13 7.08 7.46
C SER A 74 7.81 7.79 6.29
N VAL A 75 7.07 8.67 5.60
CA VAL A 75 7.55 9.39 4.41
C VAL A 75 7.37 10.88 4.61
N ASP A 76 8.41 11.66 4.35
CA ASP A 76 8.33 13.12 4.29
C ASP A 76 7.70 13.56 2.96
N PRO A 77 6.46 14.09 2.96
CA PRO A 77 5.77 14.46 1.73
C PRO A 77 6.32 15.73 1.07
N GLU A 78 7.20 16.50 1.71
CA GLU A 78 7.81 17.68 1.08
C GLU A 78 9.00 17.31 0.19
N ARG A 79 9.69 16.22 0.50
CA ARG A 79 10.91 15.81 -0.24
C ARG A 79 10.64 14.91 -1.42
N VAL A 80 9.51 14.20 -1.46
CA VAL A 80 9.18 13.21 -2.51
C VAL A 80 9.12 13.78 -3.93
N THR A 81 8.96 15.09 -4.10
CA THR A 81 8.96 15.76 -5.42
C THR A 81 10.36 16.14 -5.90
N THR A 82 11.37 16.05 -5.03
CA THR A 82 12.76 16.45 -5.35
C THR A 82 13.76 15.31 -5.15
N ASP A 83 13.49 14.39 -4.21
CA ASP A 83 14.38 13.30 -3.86
C ASP A 83 13.61 12.12 -3.22
N LEU A 84 13.73 10.95 -3.81
CA LEU A 84 13.11 9.71 -3.33
C LEU A 84 14.09 8.79 -2.59
N ARG A 85 15.37 9.16 -2.44
CA ARG A 85 16.39 8.28 -1.83
C ARG A 85 16.06 7.93 -0.38
N ASP A 86 15.59 8.90 0.40
CA ASP A 86 15.22 8.67 1.80
C ASP A 86 13.98 7.79 1.91
N THR A 87 12.96 8.04 1.08
CA THR A 87 11.78 7.17 0.96
C THR A 87 12.18 5.75 0.58
N ARG A 88 13.09 5.59 -0.38
CA ARG A 88 13.61 4.29 -0.80
C ARG A 88 14.33 3.57 0.35
N ALA A 89 15.13 4.29 1.12
CA ALA A 89 15.84 3.75 2.27
C ALA A 89 14.84 3.32 3.36
N ALA A 90 13.85 4.15 3.67
CA ALA A 90 12.80 3.85 4.64
C ALA A 90 11.98 2.61 4.25
N ILE A 91 11.61 2.48 2.97
CA ILE A 91 10.92 1.28 2.46
C ILE A 91 11.81 0.05 2.65
N LYS A 92 13.08 0.10 2.23
CA LYS A 92 14.01 -1.04 2.39
C LYS A 92 14.18 -1.44 3.85
N GLN A 93 14.26 -0.47 4.76
CA GLN A 93 14.36 -0.71 6.19
C GLN A 93 13.08 -1.38 6.72
N ALA A 94 11.91 -0.84 6.41
CA ALA A 94 10.64 -1.40 6.83
C ALA A 94 10.43 -2.84 6.32
N LEU A 95 10.83 -3.13 5.08
CA LEU A 95 10.80 -4.49 4.51
C LEU A 95 11.76 -5.45 5.24
N ARG A 96 12.93 -4.98 5.68
CA ARG A 96 13.85 -5.79 6.49
C ARG A 96 13.25 -6.08 7.87
N THR A 97 12.76 -5.05 8.55
CA THR A 97 12.12 -5.19 9.86
C THR A 97 10.93 -6.16 9.81
N LEU A 98 10.10 -6.08 8.75
CA LEU A 98 8.97 -6.99 8.59
C LEU A 98 9.40 -8.46 8.42
N ARG A 99 10.55 -8.73 7.81
CA ARG A 99 11.11 -10.08 7.70
C ARG A 99 11.67 -10.60 9.02
N GLU A 100 12.24 -9.71 9.82
CA GLU A 100 12.81 -10.04 11.14
C GLU A 100 11.73 -10.19 12.21
N THR A 101 10.61 -9.49 12.07
CA THR A 101 9.48 -9.52 13.00
C THR A 101 8.18 -9.70 12.23
N PRO A 102 7.85 -10.93 11.82
CA PRO A 102 6.59 -11.22 11.14
C PRO A 102 5.39 -10.87 12.02
N GLU A 103 4.34 -10.35 11.41
CA GLU A 103 3.09 -9.99 12.10
C GLU A 103 2.37 -11.25 12.62
N GLU A 104 2.44 -11.50 13.92
CA GLU A 104 1.76 -12.62 14.59
C GLU A 104 0.22 -12.51 14.48
N SER A 105 -0.29 -11.28 14.32
CA SER A 105 -1.72 -10.98 14.18
C SER A 105 -2.37 -11.69 12.98
N LEU A 106 -1.59 -12.01 11.93
CA LEU A 106 -2.07 -12.73 10.76
C LEU A 106 -2.45 -14.19 11.05
N GLN A 107 -1.95 -14.78 12.14
CA GLN A 107 -2.33 -16.14 12.56
C GLN A 107 -3.81 -16.24 12.95
N LEU A 108 -4.45 -15.10 13.26
CA LEU A 108 -5.86 -15.04 13.65
C LEU A 108 -6.80 -14.83 12.45
N LEU A 109 -6.27 -14.58 11.24
CA LEU A 109 -7.09 -14.41 10.02
C LEU A 109 -8.03 -15.60 9.74
N PRO A 110 -7.64 -16.88 9.94
CA PRO A 110 -8.56 -18.00 9.78
C PRO A 110 -9.77 -17.96 10.75
N LEU A 111 -9.67 -17.21 11.85
CA LEU A 111 -10.74 -17.04 12.84
C LEU A 111 -11.72 -15.91 12.47
N ALA A 112 -11.40 -15.14 11.41
CA ALA A 112 -12.25 -14.07 10.90
C ALA A 112 -13.73 -14.49 10.69
N PRO A 113 -14.04 -15.65 10.09
CA PRO A 113 -15.44 -16.08 9.88
C PRO A 113 -16.20 -16.36 11.19
N PHE A 114 -15.48 -16.68 12.27
CA PHE A 114 -16.06 -17.00 13.57
C PHE A 114 -16.17 -15.77 14.49
N THR A 115 -15.67 -14.62 14.05
CA THR A 115 -15.68 -13.40 14.85
C THR A 115 -17.08 -12.77 14.83
N PRO A 116 -17.72 -12.50 15.99
CA PRO A 116 -19.05 -11.91 16.04
C PRO A 116 -19.10 -10.52 15.39
N LYS A 117 -20.22 -10.18 14.73
CA LYS A 117 -20.40 -8.87 14.05
C LYS A 117 -20.09 -7.65 14.93
N ARG A 118 -20.37 -7.73 16.23
CA ARG A 118 -20.07 -6.65 17.20
C ARG A 118 -18.56 -6.46 17.40
N VAL A 119 -17.81 -7.55 17.44
CA VAL A 119 -16.35 -7.53 17.56
C VAL A 119 -15.74 -6.99 16.27
N TRP A 120 -16.22 -7.44 15.11
CA TRP A 120 -15.84 -6.88 13.81
C TRP A 120 -16.05 -5.38 13.71
N LYS A 121 -17.21 -4.88 14.14
CA LYS A 121 -17.50 -3.44 14.13
C LYS A 121 -16.49 -2.68 15.00
N ARG A 122 -16.21 -3.16 16.21
CA ARG A 122 -15.22 -2.54 17.11
C ARG A 122 -13.82 -2.54 16.50
N MET A 123 -13.41 -3.63 15.85
CA MET A 123 -12.13 -3.71 15.15
C MET A 123 -12.06 -2.70 14.00
N SER A 124 -13.12 -2.58 13.20
CA SER A 124 -13.22 -1.59 12.12
C SER A 124 -13.15 -0.15 12.65
N ASP A 125 -13.86 0.14 13.74
CA ASP A 125 -13.86 1.47 14.37
C ASP A 125 -12.46 1.81 14.91
N ALA A 126 -11.77 0.85 15.54
CA ALA A 126 -10.40 1.01 16.02
C ALA A 126 -9.39 1.21 14.88
N MET A 127 -9.51 0.46 13.78
CA MET A 127 -8.67 0.61 12.58
C MET A 127 -8.87 1.99 11.94
N SER A 128 -10.11 2.50 11.97
CA SER A 128 -10.44 3.84 11.45
C SER A 128 -9.89 4.96 12.32
N ALA A 129 -9.62 4.68 13.60
CA ALA A 129 -9.03 5.60 14.57
C ALA A 129 -7.48 5.50 14.65
N ASP A 130 -6.82 5.03 13.58
CA ASP A 130 -5.36 5.02 13.49
C ASP A 130 -4.81 6.43 13.76
N PRO A 131 -4.06 6.66 14.86
CA PRO A 131 -3.58 7.98 15.25
C PRO A 131 -2.64 8.59 14.21
N ASP A 132 -2.04 7.75 13.36
CA ASP A 132 -1.13 8.22 12.32
C ASP A 132 -1.81 8.43 10.96
N LEU A 133 -3.13 8.24 10.89
CA LEU A 133 -3.96 8.49 9.71
C LEU A 133 -3.42 7.80 8.45
N SER A 134 -3.00 6.54 8.57
CA SER A 134 -2.23 5.85 7.53
C SER A 134 -2.91 5.78 6.17
N VAL A 135 -2.08 5.83 5.11
CA VAL A 135 -2.48 5.71 3.71
C VAL A 135 -2.07 4.32 3.22
N PHE A 136 -3.05 3.50 2.83
CA PHE A 136 -2.79 2.24 2.16
C PHE A 136 -2.33 2.49 0.72
N CYS A 137 -1.17 1.98 0.36
CA CYS A 137 -0.60 2.08 -0.97
C CYS A 137 -0.20 0.69 -1.46
N SER A 138 -1.07 0.06 -2.26
CA SER A 138 -0.75 -1.19 -2.96
C SER A 138 -0.20 -0.88 -4.34
N ASN A 139 0.88 -1.57 -4.71
CA ASN A 139 1.43 -1.55 -6.06
C ASN A 139 1.58 -2.99 -6.53
N LEU A 140 0.94 -3.31 -7.65
CA LEU A 140 0.94 -4.65 -8.23
C LEU A 140 2.15 -4.89 -9.16
N GLY A 141 2.91 -3.85 -9.49
CA GLY A 141 4.02 -3.91 -10.43
C GLY A 141 3.57 -4.37 -11.82
N ASP A 142 4.49 -5.01 -12.54
CA ASP A 142 4.23 -5.58 -13.86
C ASP A 142 3.40 -6.86 -13.72
N LEU A 143 2.11 -6.74 -14.00
CA LEU A 143 1.21 -7.88 -14.08
C LEU A 143 1.25 -8.48 -15.49
N SER A 144 1.15 -9.81 -15.57
CA SER A 144 1.00 -10.47 -16.87
C SER A 144 -0.28 -9.99 -17.56
N SER A 145 -0.27 -9.96 -18.90
CA SER A 145 -1.40 -9.53 -19.72
C SER A 145 -2.69 -10.34 -19.50
N VAL A 146 -2.57 -11.53 -18.90
CA VAL A 146 -3.71 -12.39 -18.51
C VAL A 146 -4.50 -11.77 -17.34
N VAL A 147 -3.83 -11.10 -16.41
CA VAL A 147 -4.46 -10.44 -15.24
C VAL A 147 -5.03 -9.08 -15.64
N ASN A 148 -4.47 -8.43 -16.66
CA ASN A 148 -4.85 -7.08 -17.10
C ASN A 148 -5.95 -7.06 -18.16
N ARG A 149 -6.76 -8.13 -18.27
CA ARG A 149 -7.92 -8.14 -19.18
C ARG A 149 -9.06 -7.32 -18.56
N PRO A 150 -9.66 -6.37 -19.28
CA PRO A 150 -10.90 -5.76 -18.84
C PRO A 150 -11.93 -6.86 -18.58
N MET A 151 -12.65 -6.77 -17.46
CA MET A 151 -13.80 -7.63 -17.21
C MET A 151 -14.76 -7.43 -18.39
N ALA A 152 -14.96 -8.47 -19.20
CA ALA A 152 -15.93 -8.41 -20.27
C ALA A 152 -17.30 -8.06 -19.65
N PRO A 153 -18.11 -7.18 -20.28
CA PRO A 153 -19.44 -6.90 -19.78
C PRO A 153 -20.21 -8.22 -19.67
N MET A 154 -20.83 -8.46 -18.51
CA MET A 154 -21.71 -9.60 -18.31
C MET A 154 -22.77 -9.58 -19.43
N PRO A 155 -23.00 -10.70 -20.14
CA PRO A 155 -24.02 -10.74 -21.17
C PRO A 155 -25.36 -10.35 -20.55
N SER A 156 -26.04 -9.38 -21.16
CA SER A 156 -27.40 -9.00 -20.80
C SER A 156 -28.27 -10.25 -20.92
N ALA A 157 -28.88 -10.67 -19.81
CA ALA A 157 -29.94 -11.66 -19.86
C ALA A 157 -31.08 -11.05 -20.68
N ALA A 158 -31.38 -11.67 -21.81
CA ALA A 158 -32.60 -11.46 -22.59
C ALA A 158 -33.60 -12.55 -22.23
#